data_AF-A0A316R8L4-F1
#
_entry.id   AF-A0A316R8L4-F1
#
_cell.length_a   1.000
_cell.length_b   1.000
_cell.length_c   1.000
_cell.angle_alpha   90.00
_cell.angle_beta   90.00
_cell.angle_gamma   90.00
#
_symmetry.space_group_name_H-M   'P 1'
#
loop_
_entity.id
_entity.type
_entity.pdbx_description
1 polymer ?
#
loop_
_entity_poly.entity_id
_entity_poly.type
_entity_poly.pdbx_seq_one_letter_code
_entity_poly.pdbx_strand_id
1 'polypeptide(L)'
;MKNTLFTLAVTALFCVACGSDEVQDAGSASVHKERLEALNAKFPIKDDLGPVETRVFEGVVPCADCPGIKYELALTSQKHSGDGVYSLSMTYLEADRGKDAQFKSAGTWTTQRGDAVDPDATVYELTEESTGYKTYFLYEKDSLTMLGNDLKKAESDLNYTIRLVK
;
A
#
# COMPACT_ATOMS: atom_id res chain seq x y z
N MET A 1 -58.01 9.78 -49.41
CA MET A 1 -58.11 10.46 -48.09
C MET A 1 -56.71 10.80 -47.63
N LYS A 2 -56.43 12.11 -47.47
CA LYS A 2 -55.52 12.79 -46.52
C LYS A 2 -54.21 12.06 -46.15
N ASN A 3 -53.08 12.48 -46.72
CA ASN A 3 -52.11 13.44 -46.15
C ASN A 3 -51.35 12.93 -44.91
N THR A 4 -50.09 12.55 -45.17
CA THR A 4 -48.85 12.90 -44.47
C THR A 4 -48.96 13.75 -43.19
N LEU A 5 -48.32 13.31 -42.10
CA LEU A 5 -47.32 14.12 -41.38
C LEU A 5 -46.41 13.26 -40.48
N PHE A 6 -45.15 13.66 -40.48
CA PHE A 6 -43.97 13.12 -39.80
C PHE A 6 -44.04 13.20 -38.27
N THR A 7 -43.43 12.24 -37.58
CA THR A 7 -42.66 12.53 -36.35
C THR A 7 -41.44 11.63 -36.28
N LEU A 8 -40.27 12.24 -36.48
CA LEU A 8 -38.97 11.66 -36.12
C LEU A 8 -38.92 11.55 -34.58
N ALA A 9 -38.58 10.37 -34.08
CA ALA A 9 -37.83 10.27 -32.84
C ALA A 9 -36.60 9.42 -33.17
N VAL A 10 -35.47 10.11 -33.37
CA VAL A 10 -34.15 9.53 -33.47
C VAL A 10 -33.83 8.94 -32.10
N THR A 11 -34.04 7.64 -31.92
CA THR A 11 -33.52 6.95 -30.75
C THR A 11 -32.02 6.79 -30.96
N ALA A 12 -31.27 7.63 -30.26
CA ALA A 12 -29.83 7.65 -30.31
C ALA A 12 -29.26 6.26 -30.03
N LEU A 13 -28.41 5.82 -30.94
CA LEU A 13 -27.52 4.67 -30.81
C LEU A 13 -26.68 4.89 -29.54
N PHE A 14 -26.88 4.07 -28.50
CA PHE A 14 -25.94 4.00 -27.40
C PHE A 14 -24.66 3.36 -27.94
N CYS A 15 -23.70 4.19 -28.33
CA CYS A 15 -22.33 3.75 -28.55
C CYS A 15 -21.79 3.27 -27.20
N VAL A 16 -21.64 1.95 -27.05
CA VAL A 16 -20.75 1.36 -26.06
C VAL A 16 -19.34 1.75 -26.48
N ALA A 17 -18.84 2.83 -25.89
CA ALA A 17 -17.44 3.23 -26.02
C ALA A 17 -16.60 2.33 -25.11
N CYS A 18 -15.60 1.71 -25.73
CA CYS A 18 -14.60 0.85 -25.10
C CYS A 18 -13.82 1.64 -24.02
N GLY A 19 -13.55 0.99 -22.88
CA GLY A 19 -13.02 1.63 -21.68
C GLY A 19 -11.57 2.10 -21.75
N SER A 20 -11.28 3.13 -20.96
CA SER A 20 -10.17 3.23 -19.98
C SER A 20 -10.17 4.66 -19.42
N ASP A 21 -11.25 5.01 -18.71
CA ASP A 21 -11.20 6.11 -17.76
C ASP A 21 -10.86 5.50 -16.39
N GLU A 22 -9.57 5.45 -16.05
CA GLU A 22 -9.18 5.20 -14.66
C GLU A 22 -9.54 6.44 -13.83
N VAL A 23 -10.69 6.32 -13.18
CA VAL A 23 -11.18 7.22 -12.15
C VAL A 23 -10.23 7.14 -10.96
N GLN A 24 -9.65 8.28 -10.53
CA GLN A 24 -9.13 8.42 -9.18
C GLN A 24 -10.32 8.30 -8.20
N ASP A 25 -10.50 7.08 -7.68
CA ASP A 25 -11.71 6.65 -7.01
C ASP A 25 -11.74 7.04 -5.52
N ALA A 26 -12.67 7.93 -5.16
CA ALA A 26 -13.01 8.20 -3.77
C ALA A 26 -13.54 6.95 -3.04
N GLY A 27 -14.08 5.97 -3.78
CA GLY A 27 -14.50 4.65 -3.27
C GLY A 27 -13.33 3.79 -2.77
N SER A 28 -12.20 3.81 -3.48
CA SER A 28 -10.97 3.14 -3.03
C SER A 28 -10.51 3.69 -1.67
N ALA A 29 -10.51 5.01 -1.49
CA ALA A 29 -10.11 5.61 -0.21
C ALA A 29 -11.05 5.24 0.96
N SER A 30 -12.37 5.20 0.75
CA SER A 30 -13.32 4.80 1.80
C SER A 30 -13.20 3.31 2.14
N VAL A 31 -13.03 2.44 1.14
CA VAL A 31 -12.83 1.00 1.35
C VAL A 31 -11.53 0.73 2.11
N HIS A 32 -10.45 1.45 1.80
CA HIS A 32 -9.18 1.34 2.53
C HIS A 32 -9.32 1.72 4.01
N LYS A 33 -10.05 2.80 4.28
CA LYS A 33 -10.30 3.25 5.65
C LYS A 33 -11.11 2.23 6.44
N GLU A 34 -12.23 1.75 5.88
CA GLU A 34 -13.09 0.74 6.52
C GLU A 34 -12.30 -0.55 6.81
N ARG A 35 -11.44 -0.98 5.88
CA ARG A 35 -10.57 -2.15 6.08
C ARG A 35 -9.56 -1.95 7.20
N LEU A 36 -8.93 -0.77 7.27
CA LEU A 36 -8.00 -0.45 8.34
C LEU A 36 -8.71 -0.40 9.70
N GLU A 37 -9.91 0.16 9.77
CA GLU A 37 -10.73 0.17 10.99
C GLU A 37 -11.12 -1.25 11.42
N ALA A 38 -11.52 -2.10 10.47
CA ALA A 38 -11.83 -3.50 10.75
C ALA A 38 -10.61 -4.30 11.23
N LEU A 39 -9.42 -4.06 10.67
CA LEU A 39 -8.17 -4.68 11.12
C LEU A 39 -7.81 -4.24 12.54
N ASN A 40 -7.87 -2.94 12.81
CA ASN A 40 -7.60 -2.40 14.15
C ASN A 40 -8.58 -2.94 15.20
N ALA A 41 -9.86 -3.09 14.86
CA ALA A 41 -10.86 -3.66 15.77
C ALA A 41 -10.60 -5.14 16.10
N LYS A 42 -9.94 -5.88 15.21
CA LYS A 42 -9.54 -7.28 15.44
C LYS A 42 -8.25 -7.40 16.24
N PHE A 43 -7.42 -6.35 16.30
CA PHE A 43 -6.11 -6.41 16.95
C PHE A 43 -6.27 -6.29 18.48
N PRO A 44 -5.99 -7.34 19.26
CA PRO A 44 -6.27 -7.35 20.69
C PRO A 44 -5.33 -6.39 21.44
N ILE A 45 -5.91 -5.48 22.22
CA ILE A 45 -5.18 -4.62 23.15
C ILE A 45 -4.93 -5.38 24.45
N LYS A 46 -3.69 -5.34 24.96
CA LYS A 46 -3.30 -6.04 26.19
C LYS A 46 -2.78 -5.02 27.19
N ASP A 47 -3.24 -5.11 28.44
CA ASP A 47 -2.92 -4.10 29.46
C ASP A 47 -1.41 -3.97 29.75
N ASP A 48 -0.61 -4.99 29.45
CA ASP A 48 0.82 -5.08 29.74
C ASP A 48 1.74 -4.64 28.58
N LEU A 49 1.20 -4.35 27.38
CA LEU A 49 2.01 -3.98 26.21
C LEU A 49 2.14 -2.47 25.96
N GLY A 50 1.59 -1.66 26.87
CA GLY A 50 1.68 -0.21 26.83
C GLY A 50 0.68 0.43 25.84
N PRO A 51 0.78 1.75 25.61
CA PRO A 51 -0.15 2.46 24.75
C PRO A 51 0.00 2.03 23.28
N VAL A 52 -1.09 2.18 22.52
CA VAL A 52 -1.03 2.10 21.05
C VAL A 52 -0.28 3.31 20.51
N GLU A 53 0.65 3.05 19.61
CA GLU A 53 1.44 4.05 18.90
C GLU A 53 1.43 3.77 17.39
N THR A 54 1.66 4.81 16.62
CA THR A 54 1.82 4.72 15.16
C THR A 54 3.15 5.33 14.77
N ARG A 55 4.00 4.54 14.11
CA ARG A 55 5.25 4.97 13.49
C ARG A 55 5.04 5.13 11.99
N VAL A 56 5.50 6.23 11.40
CA VAL A 56 5.36 6.48 9.95
C VAL A 56 6.74 6.52 9.31
N PHE A 57 6.91 5.74 8.25
CA PHE A 57 8.11 5.68 7.44
C PHE A 57 7.84 6.19 6.03
N GLU A 58 8.73 7.03 5.51
CA GLU A 58 8.61 7.59 4.17
C GLU A 58 9.92 7.46 3.38
N GLY A 59 9.80 7.38 2.06
CA GLY A 59 10.93 7.43 1.14
C GLY A 59 10.52 7.18 -0.30
N VAL A 60 11.47 7.35 -1.22
CA VAL A 60 11.29 7.00 -2.62
C VAL A 60 12.20 5.81 -2.92
N VAL A 61 11.61 4.70 -3.30
CA VAL A 61 12.32 3.48 -3.69
C VAL A 61 12.34 3.33 -5.21
N PRO A 62 13.23 2.49 -5.77
CA PRO A 62 13.38 2.36 -7.20
C PRO A 62 12.16 1.73 -7.86
N CYS A 63 11.93 2.10 -9.11
CA CYS A 63 10.87 1.59 -9.96
C CYS A 63 11.49 1.08 -11.26
N ALA A 64 10.94 0.00 -11.82
CA ALA A 64 11.50 -0.61 -13.03
C ALA A 64 11.29 0.26 -14.28
N ASP A 65 10.13 0.89 -14.37
CA ASP A 65 9.59 1.57 -15.55
C ASP A 65 9.03 2.97 -15.24
N CYS A 66 9.32 3.50 -14.06
CA CYS A 66 8.95 4.84 -13.64
C CYS A 66 10.09 5.52 -12.86
N PRO A 67 10.06 6.84 -12.61
CA PRO A 67 11.12 7.55 -11.89
C PRO A 67 11.35 7.04 -10.46
N GLY A 68 10.32 6.48 -9.83
CA GLY A 68 10.39 5.95 -8.46
C GLY A 68 8.99 5.71 -7.88
N ILE A 69 8.95 5.05 -6.74
CA ILE A 69 7.72 4.82 -5.98
C ILE A 69 7.86 5.53 -4.63
N LYS A 70 7.01 6.52 -4.37
CA LYS A 70 6.91 7.13 -3.03
C LYS A 70 6.15 6.19 -2.11
N TYR A 71 6.78 5.81 -1.01
CA TYR A 71 6.21 5.00 0.05
C TYR A 71 5.83 5.89 1.23
N GLU A 72 4.64 5.69 1.76
CA GLU A 72 4.18 6.19 3.06
C GLU A 72 3.61 4.99 3.84
N LEU A 73 4.41 4.45 4.76
CA LEU A 73 4.09 3.27 5.56
C LEU A 73 3.82 3.66 7.00
N ALA A 74 2.58 3.46 7.47
CA ALA A 74 2.21 3.60 8.87
C ALA A 74 2.14 2.22 9.54
N LEU A 75 2.93 2.02 10.59
CA LEU A 75 2.90 0.83 11.45
C LEU A 75 2.24 1.20 12.78
N THR A 76 1.09 0.59 13.07
CA THR A 76 0.38 0.77 14.34
C THR A 76 0.53 -0.48 15.19
N SER A 77 1.00 -0.32 16.43
CA SER A 77 1.16 -1.41 17.39
C SER A 77 1.08 -0.87 18.82
N GLN A 78 0.95 -1.76 19.80
CA GLN A 78 1.25 -1.38 21.18
C GLN A 78 2.78 -1.21 21.32
N LYS A 79 3.20 -0.25 22.14
CA LYS A 79 4.61 0.15 22.31
C LYS A 79 5.59 -1.00 22.58
N HIS A 80 5.13 -2.05 23.26
CA HIS A 80 5.95 -3.21 23.61
C HIS A 80 5.58 -4.47 22.80
N SER A 81 4.84 -4.31 21.70
CA SER A 81 4.48 -5.38 20.76
C SER A 81 5.43 -5.41 19.57
N GLY A 82 5.79 -6.62 19.12
CA GLY A 82 6.46 -6.85 17.82
C GLY A 82 5.49 -7.00 16.65
N ASP A 83 4.18 -6.97 16.93
CA ASP A 83 3.11 -7.20 15.96
C ASP A 83 2.13 -6.02 15.93
N GLY A 84 1.46 -5.84 14.81
CA GLY A 84 0.50 -4.75 14.64
C GLY A 84 -0.26 -4.78 13.33
N VAL A 85 -0.89 -3.65 13.03
CA VAL A 85 -1.59 -3.37 11.78
C VAL A 85 -0.82 -2.31 11.00
N TYR A 86 -0.77 -2.44 9.68
CA TYR A 86 -0.16 -1.43 8.82
C TYR A 86 -1.17 -0.83 7.84
N SER A 87 -0.85 0.39 7.42
CA SER A 87 -1.41 1.01 6.21
C SER A 87 -0.25 1.51 5.34
N LEU A 88 -0.30 1.21 4.06
CA LEU A 88 0.71 1.59 3.08
C LEU A 88 0.05 2.36 1.94
N SER A 89 0.63 3.49 1.57
CA SER A 89 0.37 4.19 0.32
C SER A 89 1.63 4.14 -0.55
N MET A 90 1.47 3.70 -1.78
CA MET A 90 2.51 3.67 -2.82
C MET A 90 2.07 4.57 -3.96
N THR A 91 2.85 5.60 -4.26
CA THR A 91 2.62 6.47 -5.40
C THR A 91 3.72 6.24 -6.44
N TYR A 92 3.35 5.63 -7.55
CA TYR A 92 4.20 5.42 -8.72
C TYR A 92 4.25 6.72 -9.50
N LEU A 93 5.42 7.36 -9.51
CA LEU A 93 5.59 8.69 -10.09
C LEU A 93 5.45 8.62 -11.60
N GLU A 94 4.67 9.53 -12.20
CA GLU A 94 4.51 9.67 -13.66
C GLU A 94 4.09 8.40 -14.44
N ALA A 95 3.60 7.36 -13.75
CA ALA A 95 3.36 6.04 -14.32
C ALA A 95 2.10 5.92 -15.22
N ASP A 96 1.12 6.84 -15.12
CA ASP A 96 -0.03 6.91 -16.05
C ASP A 96 0.08 8.16 -16.93
N ARG A 97 0.67 7.99 -18.12
CA ARG A 97 0.75 9.07 -19.14
C ARG A 97 1.33 10.39 -18.58
N GLY A 98 2.36 10.28 -17.74
CA GLY A 98 3.00 11.43 -17.09
C GLY A 98 2.29 11.91 -15.82
N LYS A 99 1.32 11.15 -15.29
CA LYS A 99 0.66 11.40 -14.01
C LYS A 99 0.98 10.30 -13.01
N ASP A 100 0.92 10.66 -11.74
CA ASP A 100 1.10 9.72 -10.65
C ASP A 100 -0.06 8.72 -10.56
N ALA A 101 0.28 7.46 -10.31
CA ALA A 101 -0.67 6.40 -10.00
C ALA A 101 -0.51 5.99 -8.53
N GLN A 102 -1.60 5.95 -7.76
CA GLN A 102 -1.57 5.64 -6.33
C GLN A 102 -2.27 4.32 -6.04
N PHE A 103 -1.59 3.48 -5.25
CA PHE A 103 -2.10 2.22 -4.73
C PHE A 103 -1.99 2.24 -3.21
N LYS A 104 -2.99 1.70 -2.54
CA LYS A 104 -3.00 1.57 -1.09
C LYS A 104 -3.14 0.12 -0.71
N SER A 105 -2.61 -0.25 0.44
CA SER A 105 -2.81 -1.57 1.04
C SER A 105 -2.85 -1.46 2.55
N ALA A 106 -3.42 -2.48 3.19
CA ALA A 106 -3.48 -2.60 4.63
C ALA A 106 -3.46 -4.08 5.01
N GLY A 107 -2.96 -4.37 6.19
CA GLY A 107 -2.83 -5.74 6.68
C GLY A 107 -2.17 -5.78 8.04
N THR A 108 -1.60 -6.94 8.38
CA THR A 108 -0.86 -7.12 9.63
C THR A 108 0.64 -7.02 9.38
N TRP A 109 1.38 -6.70 10.42
CA TRP A 109 2.84 -6.83 10.40
C TRP A 109 3.32 -7.53 11.66
N THR A 110 4.44 -8.24 11.54
CA THR A 110 5.08 -8.98 12.63
C THR A 110 6.58 -8.79 12.59
N THR A 111 7.23 -9.07 13.73
CA THR A 111 8.69 -9.04 13.83
C THR A 111 9.26 -10.46 13.75
N GLN A 112 10.23 -10.65 12.86
CA GLN A 112 11.02 -11.86 12.72
C GLN A 112 12.48 -11.58 13.10
N ARG A 113 13.15 -12.63 13.56
CA ARG A 113 14.58 -12.59 13.88
C ARG A 113 15.37 -13.28 12.77
N GLY A 114 16.40 -12.61 12.30
CA GLY A 114 17.33 -13.06 11.28
C GLY A 114 16.96 -12.60 9.87
N ASP A 115 17.97 -12.16 9.14
CA ASP A 115 17.92 -12.03 7.68
C ASP A 115 18.85 -13.10 7.06
N ALA A 116 19.13 -13.01 5.75
CA ALA A 116 19.98 -13.98 5.07
C ALA A 116 21.48 -13.93 5.48
N VAL A 117 21.91 -12.89 6.19
CA VAL A 117 23.32 -12.61 6.52
C VAL A 117 23.55 -12.60 8.03
N ASP A 118 22.70 -11.89 8.77
CA ASP A 118 22.75 -11.73 10.22
C ASP A 118 21.56 -12.46 10.86
N PRO A 119 21.80 -13.57 11.60
CA PRO A 119 20.75 -14.31 12.28
C PRO A 119 20.09 -13.54 13.44
N ASP A 120 20.64 -12.40 13.84
CA ASP A 120 20.12 -11.54 14.90
C ASP A 120 19.45 -10.26 14.38
N ALA A 121 19.43 -10.07 13.06
CA ALA A 121 18.73 -8.96 12.44
C ALA A 121 17.25 -8.92 12.82
N THR A 122 16.68 -7.72 12.88
CA THR A 122 15.23 -7.53 13.07
C THR A 122 14.58 -7.32 11.72
N VAL A 123 13.68 -8.21 11.33
CA VAL A 123 12.95 -8.13 10.06
C VAL A 123 11.47 -7.89 10.35
N TYR A 124 10.88 -6.91 9.69
CA TYR A 124 9.44 -6.69 9.69
C TYR A 124 8.83 -7.41 8.49
N GLU A 125 7.90 -8.33 8.73
CA GLU A 125 7.07 -8.96 7.70
C GLU A 125 5.70 -8.31 7.68
N LEU A 126 5.32 -7.70 6.56
CA LEU A 126 3.97 -7.19 6.31
C LEU A 126 3.21 -8.25 5.51
N THR A 127 2.01 -8.61 5.96
CA THR A 127 1.09 -9.49 5.24
C THR A 127 -0.17 -8.72 4.86
N GLU A 128 -0.43 -8.58 3.56
CA GLU A 128 -1.59 -7.86 3.06
C GLU A 128 -2.90 -8.63 3.31
N GLU A 129 -3.92 -7.96 3.86
CA GLU A 129 -5.20 -8.61 4.21
C GLU A 129 -5.96 -9.12 2.97
N SER A 130 -5.88 -8.42 1.83
CA SER A 130 -6.63 -8.80 0.61
C SER A 130 -6.06 -10.01 -0.11
N THR A 131 -4.75 -10.18 -0.07
CA THR A 131 -4.04 -11.10 -0.97
C THR A 131 -3.21 -12.14 -0.22
N GLY A 132 -2.89 -11.89 1.05
CA GLY A 132 -1.89 -12.65 1.80
C GLY A 132 -0.45 -12.43 1.31
N TYR A 133 -0.22 -11.48 0.40
CA TYR A 133 1.11 -11.19 -0.11
C TYR A 133 2.00 -10.64 1.01
N LYS A 134 3.25 -11.09 1.03
CA LYS A 134 4.23 -10.76 2.05
C LYS A 134 5.31 -9.83 1.53
N THR A 135 5.63 -8.81 2.30
CA THR A 135 6.76 -7.90 2.05
C THR A 135 7.66 -7.87 3.29
N TYR A 136 8.97 -7.86 3.08
CA TYR A 136 9.95 -7.91 4.17
C TYR A 136 10.80 -6.65 4.20
N PHE A 137 11.05 -6.14 5.40
CA PHE A 137 11.93 -5.01 5.62
C PHE A 137 12.94 -5.32 6.71
N LEU A 138 14.22 -5.07 6.45
CA LEU A 138 15.22 -5.02 7.51
C LEU A 138 15.03 -3.73 8.30
N TYR A 139 14.87 -3.85 9.62
CA TYR A 139 14.76 -2.73 10.53
C TYR A 139 16.12 -2.36 11.11
N GLU A 140 16.54 -1.11 10.87
CA GLU A 140 17.80 -0.55 11.37
C GLU A 140 17.51 0.82 12.01
N LYS A 141 17.28 0.83 13.33
CA LYS A 141 16.99 2.02 14.15
C LYS A 141 15.75 2.81 13.68
N ASP A 142 15.93 3.77 12.80
CA ASP A 142 14.87 4.67 12.31
C ASP A 142 14.67 4.48 10.80
N SER A 143 14.99 3.28 10.29
CA SER A 143 14.87 2.97 8.87
C SER A 143 14.42 1.54 8.61
N LEU A 144 13.77 1.37 7.46
CA LEU A 144 13.32 0.10 6.91
C LEU A 144 13.91 -0.04 5.51
N THR A 145 14.72 -1.08 5.29
CA THR A 145 15.28 -1.41 3.98
C THR A 145 14.53 -2.59 3.40
N MET A 146 13.94 -2.45 2.20
CA MET A 146 13.22 -3.54 1.56
C MET A 146 14.14 -4.73 1.29
N LEU A 147 13.65 -5.93 1.60
CA LEU A 147 14.32 -7.20 1.34
C LEU A 147 13.58 -7.98 0.25
N GLY A 148 14.33 -8.84 -0.45
CA GLY A 148 13.75 -9.86 -1.30
C GLY A 148 13.04 -10.95 -0.49
N ASN A 149 12.32 -11.83 -1.18
CA ASN A 149 11.65 -12.98 -0.56
C ASN A 149 12.62 -13.98 0.09
N ASP A 150 13.91 -13.91 -0.25
CA ASP A 150 14.99 -14.68 0.36
C ASP A 150 15.65 -13.95 1.54
N LEU A 151 15.04 -12.87 2.02
CA LEU A 151 15.52 -12.00 3.11
C LEU A 151 16.89 -11.38 2.85
N LYS A 152 17.27 -11.21 1.58
CA LYS A 152 18.48 -10.48 1.21
C LYS A 152 18.16 -9.04 0.83
N LYS A 153 19.11 -8.14 1.12
CA LYS A 153 19.14 -6.81 0.50
C LYS A 153 19.32 -6.98 -1.01
N ALA A 154 18.78 -6.04 -1.78
CA ALA A 154 19.00 -6.01 -3.22
C ALA A 154 20.51 -5.87 -3.52
N GLU A 155 21.01 -6.66 -4.48
CA GLU A 155 22.38 -6.53 -5.01
C GLU A 155 22.41 -5.39 -6.03
N SER A 156 22.32 -4.15 -5.54
CA SER A 156 22.24 -2.95 -6.36
C SER A 156 22.75 -1.72 -5.60
N ASP A 157 23.21 -0.71 -6.34
CA ASP A 157 23.56 0.61 -5.79
C ASP A 157 22.32 1.50 -5.56
N LEU A 158 21.12 1.03 -5.92
CA LEU A 158 19.87 1.76 -5.75
C LEU A 158 19.40 1.77 -4.29
N ASN A 159 18.71 2.85 -3.89
CA ASN A 159 18.25 3.03 -2.51
C ASN A 159 16.86 2.44 -2.26
N TYR A 160 16.78 1.32 -1.55
CA TYR A 160 15.53 0.67 -1.13
C TYR A 160 15.09 1.00 0.32
N THR A 161 15.59 2.11 0.88
CA THR A 161 15.38 2.48 2.29
C THR A 161 14.33 3.57 2.45
N ILE A 162 13.37 3.35 3.36
CA ILE A 162 12.44 4.36 3.88
C ILE A 162 12.80 4.69 5.33
N ARG A 163 12.50 5.91 5.79
CA ARG A 163 12.95 6.43 7.10
C ARG A 163 11.78 6.90 7.95
N LEU A 164 11.91 6.71 9.26
CA LEU A 164 10.96 7.19 10.25
C LEU A 164 10.83 8.71 10.17
N VAL A 165 9.60 9.21 10.11
CA VAL A 165 9.26 10.65 10.09
C VAL A 165 8.31 11.04 11.21
N LYS A 166 7.65 10.07 11.86
CA LYS A 166 6.72 10.27 12.95
C LYS A 166 6.68 9.06 13.88
#